data_AF-A0A520ZPN9-F1
#
_entry.id   AF-A0A520ZPN9-F1
#
_cell.length_a   1.000
_cell.length_b   1.000
_cell.length_c   1.000
_cell.angle_alpha   90.00
_cell.angle_beta   90.00
_cell.angle_gamma   90.00
#
_symmetry.space_group_name_H-M   'P 1'
#
loop_
_entity.id
_entity.type
_entity.pdbx_description
1 polymer ?
#
loop_
_entity_poly.entity_id
_entity_poly.type
_entity_poly.pdbx_seq_one_letter_code
_entity_poly.pdbx_strand_id
1 'polypeptide(L)'
;MDWTNLTNAAAKAVETPILKRFEDTGRAAEFSVSSGDLLFDYSKTAMDSAARDLLVSMYEEAGVSERRDAMFSGEKINKTEGRAVLHTALRNVSGDPVRVEGNDVMPGVLDTLNRMGDFAEGVRDGSVTPPAGHRFTDVVNIGIGGSDLGPAMATLAMAPYHDGPRVHYVSNVDGAHINDVLLGLNPT
;
A
#
# COMPACT_ATOMS: atom_id res chain seq x y z
N MET A 1 23.61 17.60 -2.84
CA MET A 1 22.33 18.22 -3.22
C MET A 1 22.25 19.55 -2.51
N ASP A 2 22.20 20.63 -3.29
CA ASP A 2 22.06 21.99 -2.77
C ASP A 2 20.57 22.31 -2.61
N TRP A 3 20.16 22.74 -1.42
CA TRP A 3 18.77 23.05 -1.08
C TRP A 3 18.45 24.55 -1.17
N THR A 4 19.45 25.38 -1.46
CA THR A 4 19.33 26.84 -1.43
C THR A 4 18.22 27.33 -2.36
N ASN A 5 18.21 26.85 -3.60
CA ASN A 5 17.24 27.26 -4.62
C ASN A 5 15.81 26.88 -4.24
N LEU A 6 15.60 25.66 -3.76
CA LEU A 6 14.27 25.20 -3.32
C LEU A 6 13.79 25.98 -2.09
N THR A 7 14.68 26.27 -1.14
CA THR A 7 14.35 27.05 0.07
C THR A 7 13.90 28.46 -0.30
N ASN A 8 14.61 29.12 -1.21
CA ASN A 8 14.25 30.44 -1.70
C ASN A 8 12.93 30.43 -2.48
N ALA A 9 12.73 29.40 -3.33
CA ALA A 9 11.48 29.24 -4.08
C ALA A 9 10.29 29.00 -3.14
N ALA A 10 10.45 28.18 -2.10
CA ALA A 10 9.43 27.94 -1.09
C ALA A 10 9.07 29.22 -0.32
N ALA A 11 10.07 30.01 0.10
CA ALA A 11 9.86 31.29 0.79
C ALA A 11 9.05 32.27 -0.08
N LYS A 12 9.35 32.36 -1.38
CA LYS A 12 8.59 33.17 -2.32
C LYS A 12 7.19 32.62 -2.59
N ALA A 13 7.06 31.30 -2.67
CA ALA A 13 5.81 30.63 -3.00
C ALA A 13 4.71 30.90 -1.96
N VAL A 14 5.08 30.95 -0.67
CA VAL A 14 4.15 31.20 0.44
C VAL A 14 3.69 32.65 0.57
N GLU A 15 4.38 33.61 -0.07
CA GLU A 15 3.93 35.02 -0.10
C GLU A 15 2.64 35.19 -0.91
N THR A 16 2.33 34.25 -1.80
CA THR A 16 1.10 34.25 -2.61
C THR A 16 0.09 33.28 -2.02
N PRO A 17 -1.10 33.77 -1.55
CA PRO A 17 -2.15 32.89 -1.06
C PRO A 17 -2.60 31.87 -2.12
N ILE A 18 -2.92 30.65 -1.69
CA ILE A 18 -3.36 29.57 -2.60
C ILE A 18 -4.54 30.02 -3.47
N LEU A 19 -5.52 30.72 -2.89
CA LEU A 19 -6.68 31.24 -3.64
C LEU A 19 -6.28 32.15 -4.82
N LYS A 20 -5.24 32.98 -4.65
CA LYS A 20 -4.73 33.86 -5.70
C LYS A 20 -4.12 33.07 -6.86
N ARG A 21 -3.57 31.87 -6.60
CA ARG A 21 -3.05 30.98 -7.65
C ARG A 21 -4.15 30.46 -8.58
N PHE A 22 -5.42 30.49 -8.17
CA PHE A 22 -6.57 30.12 -8.99
C PHE A 22 -7.15 31.29 -9.82
N GLU A 23 -6.55 32.48 -9.75
CA GLU A 23 -6.80 33.53 -10.76
C GLU A 23 -6.32 33.06 -12.15
N ASP A 24 -5.31 32.17 -12.18
CA ASP A 24 -5.00 31.34 -13.34
C ASP A 24 -6.02 30.20 -13.45
N THR A 25 -6.88 30.27 -14.46
CA THR A 25 -7.93 29.28 -14.71
C THR A 25 -7.39 27.94 -15.19
N GLY A 26 -6.13 27.86 -15.65
CA GLY A 26 -5.44 26.64 -16.04
C GLY A 26 -4.83 25.85 -14.87
N ARG A 27 -4.70 26.48 -13.69
CA ARG A 27 -4.00 25.97 -12.51
C ARG A 27 -4.34 24.52 -12.14
N ALA A 28 -5.63 24.17 -12.12
CA ALA A 28 -6.08 22.83 -11.73
C ALA A 28 -5.59 21.76 -12.72
N ALA A 29 -5.65 22.05 -14.02
CA ALA A 29 -5.21 21.13 -15.06
C ALA A 29 -3.69 20.97 -15.08
N GLU A 30 -2.93 22.06 -14.90
CA GLU A 30 -1.46 22.04 -14.92
C GLU A 30 -0.83 21.39 -13.68
N PHE A 31 -1.56 21.36 -12.56
CA PHE A 31 -1.13 20.80 -11.27
C PHE A 31 -1.95 19.58 -10.89
N SER A 32 -2.32 18.81 -11.91
CA SER A 32 -2.91 17.50 -11.75
C SER A 32 -2.24 16.50 -12.69
N VAL A 33 -2.12 15.26 -12.25
CA VAL A 33 -1.71 14.13 -13.10
C VAL A 33 -2.67 12.98 -12.91
N SER A 34 -2.92 12.24 -13.99
CA SER A 34 -3.81 11.08 -13.98
C SER A 34 -3.06 9.80 -14.33
N SER A 35 -3.44 8.69 -13.69
CA SER A 35 -2.96 7.35 -14.00
C SER A 35 -4.10 6.36 -13.82
N GLY A 36 -4.61 5.81 -14.93
CA GLY A 36 -5.85 5.04 -14.91
C GLY A 36 -6.99 5.89 -14.35
N ASP A 37 -7.72 5.36 -13.36
CA ASP A 37 -8.84 6.03 -12.70
C ASP A 37 -8.41 6.99 -11.57
N LEU A 38 -7.11 7.07 -11.26
CA LEU A 38 -6.59 7.93 -10.20
C LEU A 38 -6.25 9.32 -10.74
N LEU A 39 -6.85 10.36 -10.14
CA LEU A 39 -6.46 11.76 -10.31
C LEU A 39 -5.70 12.23 -9.07
N PHE A 40 -4.44 12.63 -9.24
CA PHE A 40 -3.67 13.31 -8.22
C PHE A 40 -3.67 14.82 -8.50
N ASP A 41 -4.58 15.54 -7.84
CA ASP A 41 -4.67 17.00 -7.87
C ASP A 41 -3.86 17.61 -6.71
N TYR A 42 -2.77 18.28 -7.07
CA TYR A 42 -1.91 19.02 -6.14
C TYR A 42 -1.94 20.53 -6.39
N SER A 43 -2.97 21.02 -7.10
CA SER A 43 -3.16 22.44 -7.43
C SER A 43 -3.43 23.32 -6.21
N LYS A 44 -4.04 22.74 -5.15
CA LYS A 44 -4.40 23.39 -3.89
C LYS A 44 -3.22 23.49 -2.92
N THR A 45 -2.05 23.81 -3.45
CA THR A 45 -0.80 24.00 -2.72
C THR A 45 -0.22 25.38 -3.03
N ALA A 46 0.68 25.87 -2.18
CA ALA A 46 1.37 27.15 -2.41
C ALA A 46 2.39 27.09 -3.58
N MET A 47 2.75 25.88 -4.00
CA MET A 47 3.76 25.60 -5.02
C MET A 47 3.37 26.17 -6.38
N ASP A 48 4.24 26.97 -6.98
CA ASP A 48 4.15 27.39 -8.38
C ASP A 48 4.99 26.52 -9.31
N SER A 49 4.99 26.83 -10.61
CA SER A 49 5.69 26.06 -11.63
C SER A 49 7.20 26.02 -11.37
N ALA A 50 7.81 27.14 -11.01
CA ALA A 50 9.22 27.21 -10.69
C ALA A 50 9.59 26.29 -9.50
N ALA A 51 8.80 26.32 -8.42
CA ALA A 51 9.02 25.44 -7.29
C ALA A 51 8.81 23.95 -7.65
N ARG A 52 7.80 23.62 -8.47
CA ARG A 52 7.58 22.25 -8.97
C ARG A 52 8.76 21.75 -9.78
N ASP A 53 9.25 22.56 -10.71
CA ASP A 53 10.35 22.17 -11.61
C ASP A 53 11.66 21.98 -10.84
N LEU A 54 11.89 22.77 -9.78
CA LEU A 54 13.00 22.56 -8.84
C LEU A 54 12.86 21.23 -8.07
N LEU A 55 11.67 20.88 -7.59
CA LEU A 55 11.44 19.59 -6.91
C LEU A 55 11.68 18.40 -7.83
N VAL A 56 11.27 18.49 -9.10
CA VAL A 56 11.54 17.47 -10.11
C VAL A 56 13.05 17.36 -10.40
N SER A 57 13.73 18.50 -10.56
CA SER A 57 15.19 18.52 -10.74
C SER A 57 15.91 17.86 -9.55
N MET A 58 15.46 18.11 -8.32
CA MET A 58 16.02 17.46 -7.14
C MET A 58 15.72 15.96 -7.07
N TYR A 59 14.54 15.52 -7.53
CA TYR A 59 14.23 14.10 -7.68
C TYR A 59 15.21 13.40 -8.63
N GLU A 60 15.54 14.05 -9.75
CA GLU A 60 16.51 13.56 -10.73
C GLU A 60 17.94 13.55 -10.15
N GLU A 61 18.40 14.66 -9.56
CA GLU A 61 19.72 14.76 -8.92
C GLU A 61 19.89 13.77 -7.77
N ALA A 62 18.82 13.47 -7.04
CA ALA A 62 18.86 12.47 -5.99
C ALA A 62 19.16 11.08 -6.57
N GLY A 63 18.77 10.83 -7.81
CA GLY A 63 18.73 9.49 -8.41
C GLY A 63 17.62 8.63 -7.80
N VAL A 64 16.40 9.18 -7.64
CA VAL A 64 15.28 8.41 -7.08
C VAL A 64 14.85 7.29 -8.04
N SER A 65 14.85 7.54 -9.35
CA SER A 65 14.52 6.54 -10.38
C SER A 65 15.43 5.33 -10.31
N GLU A 66 16.74 5.54 -10.16
CA GLU A 66 17.73 4.48 -10.06
C GLU A 66 17.56 3.68 -8.76
N ARG A 67 17.21 4.35 -7.65
CA ARG A 67 16.89 3.65 -6.39
C ARG A 67 15.60 2.85 -6.47
N ARG A 68 14.58 3.37 -7.19
CA ARG A 68 13.37 2.62 -7.51
C ARG A 68 13.74 1.40 -8.33
N ASP A 69 14.54 1.55 -9.38
CA ASP A 69 14.89 0.43 -10.26
C ASP A 69 15.70 -0.64 -9.52
N ALA A 70 16.63 -0.24 -8.64
CA ALA A 70 17.34 -1.14 -7.72
C ALA A 70 16.37 -1.88 -6.76
N MET A 71 15.31 -1.22 -6.28
CA MET A 71 14.27 -1.89 -5.49
C MET A 71 13.54 -2.95 -6.31
N PHE A 72 13.09 -2.60 -7.51
CA PHE A 72 12.32 -3.49 -8.39
C PHE A 72 13.17 -4.67 -8.92
N SER A 73 14.48 -4.47 -9.10
CA SER A 73 15.41 -5.52 -9.55
C SER A 73 15.82 -6.51 -8.46
N GLY A 74 15.49 -6.24 -7.19
CA GLY A 74 15.83 -7.10 -6.06
C GLY A 74 17.21 -6.84 -5.44
N GLU A 75 17.82 -5.68 -5.70
CA GLU A 75 19.05 -5.29 -5.01
C GLU A 75 18.82 -5.11 -3.50
N LYS A 76 19.90 -5.33 -2.72
CA LYS A 76 19.89 -5.22 -1.25
C LYS A 76 19.92 -3.75 -0.79
N ILE A 77 18.85 -3.02 -1.08
CA ILE A 77 18.74 -1.60 -0.74
C ILE A 77 18.47 -1.35 0.75
N ASN A 78 17.97 -2.34 1.49
CA ASN A 78 17.96 -2.31 2.96
C ASN A 78 19.36 -2.67 3.47
N LYS A 79 20.22 -1.66 3.54
CA LYS A 79 21.65 -1.80 3.82
C LYS A 79 21.94 -2.31 5.23
N THR A 80 21.17 -1.88 6.23
CA THR A 80 21.40 -2.24 7.63
C THR A 80 21.09 -3.70 7.91
N GLU A 81 20.13 -4.28 7.19
CA GLU A 81 19.78 -5.70 7.32
C GLU A 81 20.35 -6.57 6.18
N GLY A 82 20.95 -5.96 5.16
CA GLY A 82 21.48 -6.67 3.99
C GLY A 82 20.40 -7.38 3.16
N ARG A 83 19.22 -6.75 2.99
CA ARG A 83 18.03 -7.37 2.38
C ARG A 83 17.50 -6.62 1.16
N ALA A 84 16.91 -7.37 0.24
CA ALA A 84 16.08 -6.82 -0.83
C ALA A 84 14.73 -6.33 -0.27
N VAL A 85 14.06 -5.41 -0.98
CA VAL A 85 12.75 -4.87 -0.60
C VAL A 85 11.78 -5.08 -1.76
N LEU A 86 10.98 -6.15 -1.70
CA LEU A 86 10.23 -6.68 -2.85
C LEU A 86 8.73 -6.87 -2.60
N HIS A 87 8.10 -5.98 -1.85
CA HIS A 87 6.63 -5.95 -1.75
C HIS A 87 5.96 -5.74 -3.13
N THR A 88 6.67 -5.19 -4.11
CA THR A 88 6.25 -5.04 -5.51
C THR A 88 6.09 -6.39 -6.21
N ALA A 89 6.92 -7.39 -5.91
CA ALA A 89 6.83 -8.72 -6.50
C ALA A 89 5.53 -9.43 -6.10
N LEU A 90 5.04 -9.18 -4.87
CA LEU A 90 3.79 -9.78 -4.35
C LEU A 90 2.53 -9.38 -5.14
N ARG A 91 2.60 -8.31 -5.94
CA ARG A 91 1.52 -7.80 -6.79
C ARG A 91 1.86 -7.88 -8.27
N ASN A 92 2.94 -8.57 -8.64
CA ASN A 92 3.35 -8.76 -10.02
C ASN A 92 2.55 -9.91 -10.67
N VAL A 93 1.35 -9.60 -11.14
CA VAL A 93 0.44 -10.59 -11.75
C VAL A 93 0.86 -11.04 -13.15
N SER A 94 1.77 -10.34 -13.83
CA SER A 94 2.29 -10.81 -15.12
C SER A 94 3.14 -12.07 -14.96
N GLY A 95 3.67 -12.31 -13.76
CA GLY A 95 4.59 -13.42 -13.48
C GLY A 95 5.99 -13.23 -14.04
N ASP A 96 6.31 -12.03 -14.56
CA ASP A 96 7.65 -11.74 -15.09
C ASP A 96 8.72 -11.94 -14.01
N PRO A 97 9.87 -12.57 -14.32
CA PRO A 97 10.86 -12.95 -13.31
C PRO A 97 11.35 -11.79 -12.46
N VAL A 98 11.41 -12.01 -11.15
CA VAL A 98 12.03 -11.08 -10.18
C VAL A 98 13.10 -11.86 -9.43
N ARG A 99 14.36 -11.46 -9.56
CA ARG A 99 15.49 -12.25 -9.06
C ARG A 99 16.03 -11.71 -7.74
N VAL A 100 16.24 -12.61 -6.78
CA VAL A 100 16.97 -12.35 -5.54
C VAL A 100 18.11 -13.36 -5.45
N GLU A 101 19.34 -12.86 -5.38
CA GLU A 101 20.54 -13.71 -5.31
C GLU A 101 20.59 -14.77 -6.43
N GLY A 102 20.16 -14.38 -7.64
CA GLY A 102 20.13 -15.25 -8.81
C GLY A 102 18.88 -16.12 -8.96
N ASN A 103 18.05 -16.24 -7.93
CA ASN A 103 16.84 -17.07 -7.93
C ASN A 103 15.60 -16.24 -8.27
N ASP A 104 14.79 -16.69 -9.21
CA ASP A 104 13.48 -16.09 -9.48
C ASP A 104 12.50 -16.45 -8.35
N VAL A 105 11.89 -15.44 -7.75
CA VAL A 105 10.95 -15.61 -6.61
C VAL A 105 9.49 -15.73 -7.06
N MET A 106 9.18 -15.37 -8.30
CA MET A 106 7.79 -15.31 -8.77
C MET A 106 7.03 -16.62 -8.72
N PRO A 107 7.62 -17.80 -9.03
CA PRO A 107 6.89 -19.07 -8.91
C PRO A 107 6.35 -19.33 -7.50
N GLY A 108 7.14 -19.04 -6.46
CA GLY A 108 6.71 -19.23 -5.07
C GLY A 108 5.65 -18.22 -4.62
N VAL A 109 5.74 -16.98 -5.12
CA VAL A 109 4.73 -15.93 -4.88
C VAL A 109 3.39 -16.34 -5.49
N LEU A 110 3.38 -16.77 -6.75
CA LEU A 110 2.15 -17.17 -7.45
C LEU A 110 1.55 -18.46 -6.89
N ASP A 111 2.38 -19.45 -6.50
CA ASP A 111 1.90 -20.65 -5.79
C ASP A 111 1.19 -20.28 -4.49
N THR A 112 1.78 -19.40 -3.69
CA THR A 112 1.19 -18.95 -2.43
C THR A 112 -0.12 -18.19 -2.68
N LEU A 113 -0.15 -17.30 -3.68
CA LEU A 113 -1.35 -16.55 -4.04
C LEU A 113 -2.49 -17.48 -4.46
N ASN A 114 -2.20 -18.49 -5.29
CA ASN A 114 -3.20 -19.47 -5.71
C ASN A 114 -3.73 -20.27 -4.52
N ARG A 115 -2.85 -20.76 -3.65
CA ARG A 115 -3.24 -21.50 -2.44
C ARG A 115 -4.08 -20.66 -1.48
N MET A 116 -3.78 -19.37 -1.37
CA MET A 116 -4.60 -18.43 -0.59
C MET A 116 -5.99 -18.25 -1.21
N GLY A 117 -6.07 -18.13 -2.54
CA GLY A 117 -7.33 -18.05 -3.27
C GLY A 117 -8.20 -19.29 -3.09
N ASP A 118 -7.62 -20.48 -3.32
CA ASP A 118 -8.31 -21.76 -3.16
C ASP A 118 -8.82 -21.97 -1.74
N PHE A 119 -8.00 -21.62 -0.73
CA PHE A 119 -8.41 -21.73 0.67
C PHE A 119 -9.52 -20.73 1.02
N ALA A 120 -9.40 -19.47 0.59
CA ALA A 120 -10.41 -18.46 0.85
C ALA A 120 -11.76 -18.83 0.21
N GLU A 121 -11.75 -19.29 -1.05
CA GLU A 121 -12.96 -19.77 -1.72
C GLU A 121 -13.53 -21.00 -1.01
N GLY A 122 -12.67 -21.94 -0.60
CA GLY A 122 -13.11 -23.13 0.13
C GLY A 122 -13.78 -22.83 1.47
N VAL A 123 -13.28 -21.80 2.19
CA VAL A 123 -13.90 -21.32 3.44
C VAL A 123 -15.28 -20.72 3.18
N ARG A 124 -15.44 -19.99 2.07
CA ARG A 124 -16.68 -19.30 1.69
C ARG A 124 -17.74 -20.26 1.15
N ASP A 125 -17.33 -21.13 0.23
CA ASP A 125 -18.18 -22.10 -0.44
C ASP A 125 -18.48 -23.35 0.39
N GLY A 126 -17.82 -23.48 1.55
CA GLY A 126 -18.05 -24.55 2.51
C GLY A 126 -17.49 -25.91 2.08
N SER A 127 -16.55 -25.95 1.14
CA SER A 127 -15.75 -27.14 0.84
C SER A 127 -14.63 -27.34 1.87
N VAL A 128 -14.18 -26.26 2.50
CA VAL A 128 -13.32 -26.30 3.70
C VAL A 128 -14.22 -26.10 4.92
N THR A 129 -14.37 -27.17 5.70
CA THR A 129 -15.22 -27.18 6.90
C THR A 129 -14.44 -27.66 8.12
N PRO A 130 -14.80 -27.19 9.33
CA PRO A 130 -14.36 -27.82 10.57
C PRO A 130 -14.89 -29.26 10.67
N PRO A 131 -14.34 -30.09 11.56
CA PRO A 131 -14.79 -31.47 11.76
C PRO A 131 -16.30 -31.63 12.05
N ALA A 132 -16.93 -30.60 12.61
CA ALA A 132 -18.37 -30.57 12.86
C ALA A 132 -19.24 -30.42 11.60
N GLY A 133 -18.63 -30.06 10.44
CA GLY A 133 -19.29 -30.03 9.14
C GLY A 133 -20.10 -28.76 8.81
N HIS A 134 -20.04 -27.72 9.65
CA HIS A 134 -20.71 -26.44 9.41
C HIS A 134 -19.81 -25.43 8.68
N ARG A 135 -20.37 -24.46 7.96
CA ARG A 135 -19.55 -23.40 7.31
C ARG A 135 -18.94 -22.48 8.36
N PHE A 136 -17.75 -21.96 8.08
CA PHE A 136 -17.18 -20.89 8.89
C PHE A 136 -18.05 -19.63 8.75
N THR A 137 -18.48 -19.06 9.87
CA THR A 137 -19.25 -17.80 9.90
C THR A 137 -18.38 -16.61 10.26
N ASP A 138 -17.22 -16.86 10.89
CA ASP A 138 -16.34 -15.85 11.45
C ASP A 138 -14.87 -16.23 11.25
N VAL A 139 -14.02 -15.24 11.02
CA VAL A 139 -12.56 -15.35 10.93
C VAL A 139 -11.95 -14.34 11.89
N VAL A 140 -11.07 -14.78 12.78
CA VAL A 140 -10.36 -13.91 13.73
C VAL A 140 -8.90 -13.78 13.31
N ASN A 141 -8.51 -12.61 12.80
CA ASN A 141 -7.12 -12.26 12.53
C ASN A 141 -6.42 -11.88 13.83
N ILE A 142 -5.31 -12.55 14.17
CA ILE A 142 -4.51 -12.25 15.36
C ILE A 142 -3.13 -11.77 14.89
N GLY A 143 -2.85 -10.48 15.06
CA GLY A 143 -1.61 -9.87 14.59
C GLY A 143 -1.47 -8.44 15.08
N ILE A 144 -0.25 -7.90 15.09
CA ILE A 144 0.02 -6.52 15.51
C ILE A 144 0.76 -5.75 14.41
N GLY A 145 0.54 -4.44 14.36
CA GLY A 145 1.21 -3.53 13.43
C GLY A 145 0.91 -3.90 11.98
N GLY A 146 1.95 -4.20 11.19
CA GLY A 146 1.80 -4.54 9.77
C GLY A 146 0.95 -5.79 9.50
N SER A 147 0.84 -6.71 10.46
CA SER A 147 0.02 -7.93 10.34
C SER A 147 -1.46 -7.71 10.67
N ASP A 148 -1.85 -6.47 10.99
CA ASP A 148 -3.22 -6.12 11.40
C ASP A 148 -3.75 -4.92 10.64
N LEU A 149 -3.00 -3.80 10.65
CA LEU A 149 -3.45 -2.53 10.08
C LEU A 149 -3.78 -2.63 8.58
N GLY A 150 -2.97 -3.36 7.81
CA GLY A 150 -3.20 -3.58 6.38
C GLY A 150 -4.48 -4.38 6.12
N PRO A 151 -4.59 -5.61 6.66
CA PRO A 151 -5.81 -6.41 6.59
C PRO A 151 -7.08 -5.66 7.07
N ALA A 152 -7.04 -5.01 8.22
CA ALA A 152 -8.18 -4.29 8.79
C ALA A 152 -8.63 -3.11 7.91
N MET A 153 -7.68 -2.34 7.36
CA MET A 153 -7.99 -1.25 6.45
C MET A 153 -8.60 -1.77 5.14
N ALA A 154 -8.03 -2.82 4.55
CA ALA A 154 -8.48 -3.36 3.27
C ALA A 154 -9.89 -3.95 3.36
N THR A 155 -10.20 -4.72 4.41
CA THR A 155 -11.55 -5.30 4.59
C THR A 155 -12.59 -4.22 4.87
N LEU A 156 -12.25 -3.17 5.64
CA LEU A 156 -13.15 -2.04 5.86
C LEU A 156 -13.43 -1.27 4.57
N ALA A 157 -12.39 -0.96 3.77
CA ALA A 157 -12.54 -0.24 2.52
C ALA A 157 -13.36 -1.03 1.47
N MET A 158 -13.25 -2.36 1.49
CA MET A 158 -13.93 -3.26 0.57
C MET A 158 -15.24 -3.85 1.14
N ALA A 159 -15.73 -3.35 2.28
CA ALA A 159 -16.95 -3.85 2.93
C ALA A 159 -18.18 -3.99 2.00
N PRO A 160 -18.43 -3.09 1.01
CA PRO A 160 -19.53 -3.26 0.06
C PRO A 160 -19.44 -4.51 -0.83
N TYR A 161 -18.24 -5.07 -1.02
CA TYR A 161 -17.98 -6.26 -1.84
C TYR A 161 -17.83 -7.53 -1.00
N HIS A 162 -17.96 -7.41 0.32
CA HIS A 162 -17.75 -8.51 1.25
C HIS A 162 -19.00 -9.37 1.39
N ASP A 163 -18.86 -10.67 1.17
CA ASP A 163 -19.94 -11.67 1.14
C ASP A 163 -19.70 -12.82 2.13
N GLY A 164 -18.83 -12.59 3.12
CA GLY A 164 -18.58 -13.47 4.25
C GLY A 164 -17.36 -14.38 4.09
N PRO A 165 -16.89 -15.03 5.18
CA PRO A 165 -17.35 -14.93 6.59
C PRO A 165 -17.04 -13.59 7.27
N ARG A 166 -17.66 -13.28 8.41
CA ARG A 166 -17.38 -12.03 9.16
C ARG A 166 -15.93 -12.02 9.65
N VAL A 167 -15.21 -10.91 9.47
CA VAL A 167 -13.80 -10.80 9.86
C VAL A 167 -13.65 -9.95 11.11
N HIS A 168 -12.85 -10.43 12.06
CA HIS A 168 -12.53 -9.80 13.33
C HIS A 168 -11.02 -9.64 13.47
N TYR A 169 -10.58 -8.64 14.24
CA TYR A 169 -9.17 -8.29 14.39
C TYR A 169 -8.80 -8.20 15.87
N VAL A 170 -7.76 -8.93 16.28
CA VAL A 170 -7.22 -8.93 17.63
C VAL A 170 -5.74 -8.60 17.56
N SER A 171 -5.37 -7.42 18.05
CA SER A 171 -4.01 -6.89 17.89
C SER A 171 -3.32 -6.47 19.17
N ASN A 172 -4.06 -6.41 20.27
CA ASN A 172 -3.53 -5.99 21.55
C ASN A 172 -3.23 -7.22 22.42
N VAL A 173 -2.16 -7.12 23.21
CA VAL A 173 -1.79 -8.15 24.21
C VAL A 173 -2.69 -8.10 25.45
N ASP A 174 -3.40 -6.99 25.65
CA ASP A 174 -4.43 -6.88 26.67
C ASP A 174 -5.53 -7.93 26.46
N GLY A 175 -5.73 -8.77 27.47
CA GLY A 175 -6.72 -9.85 27.44
C GLY A 175 -8.16 -9.39 27.25
N ALA A 176 -8.45 -8.11 27.55
CA ALA A 176 -9.76 -7.53 27.26
C ALA A 176 -10.10 -7.58 25.75
N HIS A 177 -9.12 -7.33 24.88
CA HIS A 177 -9.38 -7.26 23.44
C HIS A 177 -9.84 -8.60 22.86
N ILE A 178 -9.14 -9.70 23.19
CA ILE A 178 -9.55 -11.02 22.75
C ILE A 178 -10.86 -11.45 23.45
N ASN A 179 -11.06 -11.08 24.72
CA ASN A 179 -12.29 -11.40 25.43
C ASN A 179 -13.50 -10.77 24.72
N ASP A 180 -13.45 -9.46 24.47
CA ASP A 180 -14.53 -8.70 23.85
C ASP A 180 -14.87 -9.21 22.44
N VAL A 181 -13.84 -9.52 21.64
CA VAL A 181 -14.04 -10.06 20.28
C VAL A 181 -14.71 -11.44 20.32
N LEU A 182 -14.34 -12.31 21.27
CA LEU A 182 -14.86 -13.68 21.34
C LEU A 182 -16.27 -13.79 21.94
N LEU A 183 -16.75 -12.80 22.71
CA LEU A 183 -18.02 -12.88 23.46
C LEU A 183 -19.25 -13.24 22.60
N GLY A 184 -19.26 -12.86 21.31
CA GLY A 184 -20.36 -13.11 20.38
C GLY A 184 -20.14 -14.24 19.38
N LEU A 185 -19.01 -14.94 19.44
CA LEU A 185 -18.63 -15.94 18.43
C LEU A 185 -19.00 -17.36 18.87
N ASN A 186 -19.26 -18.23 17.88
CA ASN A 186 -19.51 -19.65 18.11
C ASN A 186 -18.26 -20.48 17.71
N PRO A 187 -17.54 -21.08 18.67
CA PRO A 187 -16.38 -21.91 18.37
C PRO A 187 -16.70 -23.37 17.99
N THR A 188 -17.98 -23.77 17.99
CA THR A 188 -18.45 -25.14 17.73
C THR A 188 -19.28 -25.28 16.46
#